data_AF-A0A7G3FMG1-F1
#
_entry.id   AF-A0A7G3FMG1-F1
#
_cell.length_a   1.000
_cell.length_b   1.000
_cell.length_c   1.000
_cell.angle_alpha   90.00
_cell.angle_beta   90.00
_cell.angle_gamma   90.00
#
_symmetry.space_group_name_H-M   'P 1'
#
loop_
_entity.id
_entity.type
_entity.pdbx_description
1 polymer ?
#
loop_
_entity_poly.entity_id
_entity_poly.type
_entity_poly.pdbx_seq_one_letter_code
_entity_poly.pdbx_strand_id
1 'polypeptide(L)'
;MANFKSINVPLTDEMKRFVSEQAGDGTMYSTPSEYVRDLIRHDQERKEAEALRESILEGYKDIAEGKVTAFSGDLRKDIGLK
;
A
#
# COMPACT_ATOMS: atom_id res chain seq x y z
N MET A 1 15.42 -19.47 -3.09
CA MET A 1 15.64 -19.03 -1.69
C MET A 1 15.19 -17.58 -1.60
N ALA A 2 14.26 -17.24 -0.70
CA ALA A 2 13.85 -15.84 -0.52
C ALA A 2 15.02 -15.05 0.10
N ASN A 3 15.37 -13.91 -0.49
CA ASN A 3 16.44 -13.05 0.00
C ASN A 3 15.87 -12.08 1.03
N PHE A 4 16.14 -12.30 2.32
CA PHE A 4 15.71 -11.41 3.39
C PHE A 4 16.79 -10.37 3.67
N LYS A 5 16.49 -9.09 3.42
CA LYS A 5 17.36 -7.97 3.76
C LYS A 5 16.84 -7.30 5.04
N SER A 6 17.67 -7.19 6.05
CA SER A 6 17.33 -6.49 7.30
C SER A 6 17.39 -4.97 7.11
N ILE A 7 16.44 -4.26 7.70
CA ILE A 7 16.48 -2.80 7.86
C ILE A 7 16.76 -2.48 9.33
N ASN A 8 17.61 -1.48 9.61
CA ASN A 8 17.80 -0.97 10.96
C ASN A 8 17.16 0.42 11.04
N VAL A 9 16.17 0.55 11.92
CA VAL A 9 15.41 1.78 12.10
C VAL A 9 15.57 2.22 13.56
N PRO A 10 16.21 3.38 13.83
CA PRO A 10 16.30 3.91 15.18
C PRO A 10 14.91 4.35 15.65
N LEU A 11 14.54 3.91 16.85
CA LEU A 11 13.26 4.22 17.50
C LEU A 11 13.52 4.88 18.85
N THR A 12 12.63 5.79 19.26
CA THR A 12 12.62 6.29 20.64
C THR A 12 12.27 5.16 21.61
N ASP A 13 12.62 5.30 22.88
CA ASP A 13 12.34 4.24 23.86
C ASP A 13 10.84 4.02 24.09
N GLU A 14 10.04 5.07 23.93
CA GLU A 14 8.59 4.98 23.92
C GLU A 14 8.08 4.10 22.77
N MET A 15 8.57 4.33 21.55
CA MET A 15 8.19 3.52 20.38
C MET A 15 8.62 2.06 20.53
N LYS A 16 9.82 1.80 21.08
CA LYS A 16 10.28 0.42 21.34
C LYS A 16 9.37 -0.30 22.33
N ARG A 17 8.99 0.38 23.42
CA ARG A 17 8.08 -0.18 24.43
C ARG A 17 6.72 -0.50 23.81
N PHE A 18 6.13 0.45 23.08
CA PHE A 18 4.86 0.25 22.40
C PHE A 18 4.91 -0.96 21.45
N VAL A 19 5.92 -1.03 20.57
CA VAL A 19 6.09 -2.16 19.64
C VAL A 19 6.27 -3.50 20.37
N SER A 20 6.98 -3.49 21.50
CA SER A 20 7.18 -4.71 22.31
C SER A 20 5.91 -5.13 23.03
N GLU A 21 5.05 -4.21 23.47
CA GLU A 21 3.76 -4.53 24.08
C GLU A 21 2.77 -5.15 23.08
N GLN A 22 2.92 -4.86 21.79
CA GLN A 22 2.12 -5.48 20.72
C GLN A 22 2.58 -6.91 20.38
N ALA A 23 3.74 -7.36 20.87
CA ALA A 23 4.32 -8.65 20.52
C ALA A 23 4.81 -9.43 21.75
N GLY A 24 4.32 -10.64 21.94
CA GLY A 24 4.70 -11.49 23.07
C GLY A 24 3.61 -12.48 23.45
N ASP A 25 3.79 -13.12 24.60
CA ASP A 25 2.86 -14.15 25.07
C ASP A 25 1.45 -13.57 25.25
N GLY A 26 0.49 -14.18 24.57
CA GLY A 26 -0.91 -13.75 24.61
C GLY A 26 -1.27 -12.61 23.65
N THR A 27 -0.34 -12.12 22.82
CA THR A 27 -0.67 -11.18 21.73
C THR A 27 -0.81 -11.89 20.37
N MET A 28 -1.26 -11.15 19.36
CA MET A 28 -1.40 -11.67 18.00
C MET A 28 -0.05 -11.89 17.29
N TYR A 29 1.03 -11.23 17.75
CA TYR A 29 2.34 -11.25 17.12
C TYR A 29 3.37 -11.90 18.04
N SER A 30 4.18 -12.82 17.52
CA SER A 30 5.19 -13.50 18.34
C SER A 30 6.45 -12.65 18.53
N THR A 31 6.73 -11.74 17.60
CA THR A 31 7.91 -10.85 17.67
C THR A 31 7.61 -9.41 17.25
N PRO A 32 8.34 -8.42 17.81
CA PRO A 32 8.30 -7.03 17.34
C PRO A 32 8.44 -6.88 15.82
N SER A 33 9.33 -7.67 15.20
CA SER A 33 9.55 -7.62 13.76
C SER A 33 8.37 -8.13 12.93
N GLU A 34 7.57 -9.05 13.46
CA GLU A 34 6.32 -9.47 12.82
C GLU A 34 5.28 -8.36 12.84
N TYR A 35 5.08 -7.74 14.00
CA TYR A 35 4.18 -6.61 14.14
C TYR A 35 4.55 -5.47 13.19
N VAL A 36 5.84 -5.10 13.14
CA VAL A 36 6.32 -4.05 12.22
C VAL A 36 6.15 -4.44 10.75
N ARG A 37 6.41 -5.69 10.39
CA ARG A 37 6.18 -6.18 9.01
C ARG A 37 4.71 -6.07 8.63
N ASP A 38 3.81 -6.35 9.55
CA ASP A 38 2.38 -6.25 9.30
C ASP A 38 1.90 -4.80 9.17
N LEU A 39 2.39 -3.90 10.03
CA LEU A 39 2.15 -2.46 9.90
C LEU A 39 2.55 -1.91 8.54
N ILE A 40 3.70 -2.37 8.01
CA ILE A 40 4.18 -1.96 6.68
C ILE A 40 3.22 -2.45 5.59
N ARG A 41 2.71 -3.69 5.67
CA ARG A 41 1.73 -4.21 4.69
C ARG A 41 0.45 -3.41 4.72
N HIS A 42 -0.10 -3.14 5.91
CA HIS A 42 -1.30 -2.33 6.03
C HIS A 42 -1.11 -0.90 5.50
N ASP A 43 0.06 -0.28 5.73
CA ASP A 43 0.36 1.03 5.12
C ASP A 43 0.44 0.96 3.58
N GLN A 44 1.06 -0.10 3.05
CA GLN A 44 1.12 -0.34 1.61
C GLN A 44 -0.27 -0.50 1.00
N GLU A 45 -1.12 -1.37 1.57
CA GLU A 45 -2.48 -1.60 1.11
C GLU A 45 -3.32 -0.31 1.15
N ARG A 46 -3.16 0.49 2.21
CA ARG A 46 -3.84 1.79 2.32
C ARG A 46 -3.43 2.74 1.18
N LYS A 47 -2.13 2.83 0.89
CA LYS A 47 -1.60 3.69 -0.18
C LYS A 47 -2.02 3.21 -1.57
N GLU A 48 -2.02 1.90 -1.81
CA GLU A 48 -2.52 1.32 -3.06
C GLU A 48 -4.02 1.62 -3.26
N ALA A 49 -4.82 1.49 -2.19
CA ALA A 49 -6.24 1.85 -2.23
C ALA A 49 -6.48 3.35 -2.42
N GLU A 50 -5.63 4.21 -1.85
CA GLU A 50 -5.68 5.67 -2.07
C GLU A 50 -5.37 6.02 -3.52
N ALA A 51 -4.27 5.49 -4.08
CA ALA A 51 -3.90 5.70 -5.48
C ALA A 51 -5.01 5.25 -6.44
N LEU A 52 -5.63 4.09 -6.18
CA LEU A 52 -6.77 3.61 -6.97
C LEU A 52 -7.96 4.59 -6.93
N ARG A 53 -8.29 5.12 -5.75
CA ARG A 53 -9.37 6.11 -5.60
C ARG A 53 -9.05 7.40 -6.36
N GLU A 54 -7.81 7.87 -6.29
CA GLU A 54 -7.36 9.04 -7.04
C GLU A 54 -7.50 8.83 -8.55
N SER A 55 -7.09 7.68 -9.08
CA SER A 55 -7.26 7.36 -10.51
C SER A 55 -8.72 7.33 -10.95
N ILE A 56 -9.63 6.84 -10.08
CA ILE A 56 -11.08 6.87 -10.37
C ILE A 56 -11.58 8.31 -10.41
N LEU A 57 -11.21 9.14 -9.44
CA LEU A 57 -11.59 10.56 -9.40
C LEU A 57 -11.06 11.34 -10.60
N GLU A 58 -9.83 11.06 -11.04
CA GLU A 58 -9.24 11.62 -12.25
C GLU A 58 -10.08 11.27 -13.49
N GLY A 59 -10.48 10.00 -13.64
CA GLY A 59 -11.37 9.59 -14.74
C GLY A 59 -12.71 10.32 -14.75
N TYR A 60 -13.33 10.53 -13.58
CA TYR A 60 -14.56 11.34 -13.47
C TYR A 60 -14.35 12.80 -13.89
N LYS A 61 -13.21 13.38 -13.51
CA LYS A 61 -12.86 14.74 -13.88
C LYS A 61 -12.61 14.88 -15.38
N ASP A 62 -11.93 13.92 -15.99
CA ASP A 62 -11.71 13.90 -17.44
C ASP A 62 -13.03 13.85 -18.22
N ILE A 63 -14.00 13.06 -17.77
CA ILE A 63 -15.35 13.03 -18.36
C ILE A 63 -16.03 14.39 -18.22
N ALA A 64 -15.97 15.01 -17.05
CA ALA A 64 -16.57 16.33 -16.81
C ALA A 64 -15.92 17.44 -17.68
N GLU A 65 -14.63 17.31 -17.98
CA GLU A 65 -13.87 18.24 -18.83
C GLU A 65 -13.94 17.87 -20.33
N GLY A 66 -14.63 16.79 -20.70
CA GLY A 66 -14.75 16.33 -22.09
C GLY A 66 -13.47 15.70 -22.65
N LYS A 67 -12.50 15.35 -21.80
CA LYS A 67 -11.25 14.65 -22.15
C LYS A 67 -11.51 13.15 -22.32
N VAL A 68 -12.33 12.81 -23.31
CA VAL A 68 -12.73 11.43 -23.60
C VAL A 68 -12.14 10.96 -24.93
N THR A 69 -11.88 9.66 -25.03
CA THR A 69 -11.43 9.02 -26.28
C THR A 69 -12.55 8.10 -26.78
N ALA A 70 -12.82 8.12 -28.08
CA ALA A 70 -13.80 7.23 -28.68
C ALA A 70 -13.31 5.77 -28.59
N PHE A 71 -14.15 4.90 -28.04
CA PHE A 71 -13.84 3.47 -27.93
C PHE A 71 -13.74 2.84 -29.33
N SER A 72 -12.59 2.26 -29.68
CA SER A 72 -12.34 1.68 -31.01
C SER A 72 -12.85 0.24 -31.15
N GLY A 73 -13.41 -0.34 -30.08
CA GLY A 73 -13.75 -1.76 -30.00
C GLY A 73 -12.69 -2.60 -29.29
N ASP A 74 -11.52 -2.02 -28.98
CA ASP A 74 -10.41 -2.66 -28.27
C ASP A 74 -9.83 -1.72 -27.21
N LEU A 75 -10.11 -2.03 -25.94
CA LEU A 75 -9.69 -1.19 -24.82
C LEU A 75 -8.17 -1.15 -24.66
N ARG A 76 -7.46 -2.26 -24.95
CA ARG A 76 -5.99 -2.31 -24.79
C ARG A 76 -5.33 -1.36 -25.76
N LYS A 77 -5.83 -1.35 -27.00
CA LYS A 77 -5.41 -0.40 -28.05
C LYS A 77 -5.68 1.04 -27.64
N ASP A 78 -6.85 1.32 -27.11
CA ASP A 78 -7.28 2.69 -26.75
C ASP A 78 -6.46 3.27 -25.58
N ILE A 79 -5.98 2.43 -24.65
CA ILE A 79 -5.15 2.84 -23.49
C ILE A 79 -3.64 2.64 -23.70
N GLY A 80 -3.21 2.31 -24.92
CA GLY A 80 -1.79 2.18 -25.27
C GLY A 80 -1.07 0.98 -24.65
N LEU A 81 -1.81 -0.04 -24.17
CA LEU A 81 -1.23 -1.31 -23.74
C LEU A 81 -1.01 -2.22 -24.96
N LYS A 82 0.23 -2.69 -25.14
CA LYS A 82 0.57 -3.69 -26.16
C LYS A 82 -0.02 -5.06 -25.85
#